data_AF-A0A3L7K263-F1
#
_entry.id   AF-A0A3L7K263-F1
#
_cell.length_a   1.000
_cell.length_b   1.000
_cell.length_c   1.000
_cell.angle_alpha   90.00
_cell.angle_beta   90.00
_cell.angle_gamma   90.00
#
_symmetry.space_group_name_H-M   'P 1'
#
loop_
_entity.id
_entity.type
_entity.pdbx_description
1 polymer ?
#
loop_
_entity_poly.entity_id
_entity_poly.type
_entity_poly.pdbx_seq_one_letter_code
_entity_poly.pdbx_strand_id
1 'polypeptide(L)' 'MIEYVTELILFSLFVIGSTAIMGVLTNGIGRAVFGGKNKKHFVGQSAKMQTGWNKVGGQKKKSTL' A
#
# COMPACT_ATOMS: atom_id res chain seq x y z
N MET A 1 -4.59 46.10 -6.87
CA MET A 1 -3.65 45.10 -7.47
C MET A 1 -2.97 44.25 -6.41
N ILE A 2 -2.34 44.84 -5.37
CA ILE A 2 -1.65 44.07 -4.31
C ILE A 2 -2.61 43.16 -3.53
N GLU A 3 -3.78 43.67 -3.15
CA GLU A 3 -4.81 42.90 -2.41
C GLU A 3 -5.24 41.62 -3.14
N TYR A 4 -5.62 41.73 -4.42
CA TYR A 4 -5.95 40.58 -5.26
C TYR A 4 -4.81 39.56 -5.39
N VAL A 5 -3.56 40.03 -5.44
CA VAL A 5 -2.38 39.14 -5.49
C VAL A 5 -2.20 38.40 -4.16
N THR A 6 -2.39 39.07 -3.03
CA THR A 6 -2.33 38.45 -1.71
C THR A 6 -3.43 37.40 -1.51
N GLU A 7 -4.66 37.71 -1.93
CA GLU A 7 -5.78 36.75 -1.88
C GLU A 7 -5.53 35.52 -2.75
N LEU A 8 -5.02 35.72 -3.97
CA LEU A 8 -4.67 34.63 -4.86
C LEU A 8 -3.56 33.75 -4.29
N ILE A 9 -2.52 34.34 -3.69
CA ILE A 9 -1.43 33.58 -3.07
C ILE A 9 -1.95 32.75 -1.88
N LEU A 10 -2.78 33.35 -1.02
CA LEU A 10 -3.37 32.67 0.12
C LEU A 10 -4.25 31.49 -0.32
N PHE A 11 -5.13 31.72 -1.31
CA PHE A 11 -5.99 30.69 -1.88
C PHE A 11 -5.18 29.56 -2.53
N SER A 12 -4.13 29.91 -3.28
CA SER A 12 -3.26 28.93 -3.95
C SER A 12 -2.55 28.02 -2.96
N LEU A 13 -1.96 28.59 -1.91
CA LEU A 13 -1.28 27.83 -0.86
C LEU A 13 -2.26 26.92 -0.11
N PHE A 14 -3.47 27.40 0.14
CA PHE A 14 -4.52 26.60 0.78
C PHE A 14 -4.93 25.39 -0.05
N VAL A 15 -5.14 25.56 -1.35
CA VAL A 15 -5.53 24.47 -2.26
C VAL A 15 -4.39 23.45 -2.41
N ILE A 16 -3.14 23.90 -2.59
CA ILE A 16 -1.96 23.02 -2.71
C ILE A 16 -1.77 22.23 -1.42
N GLY A 17 -1.82 22.89 -0.26
CA GLY A 17 -1.71 22.24 1.05
C GLY A 17 -2.79 21.19 1.26
N SER A 18 -4.05 21.52 0.97
CA SER A 18 -5.18 20.59 1.09
C SER A 18 -5.03 19.38 0.18
N THR A 19 -4.58 19.60 -1.07
CA THR A 19 -4.38 18.53 -2.05
C THR A 19 -3.25 17.58 -1.63
N ALA A 20 -2.15 18.12 -1.10
CA ALA A 20 -1.04 17.31 -0.61
C ALA A 20 -1.43 16.45 0.61
N ILE A 21 -2.25 16.99 1.51
CA ILE A 21 -2.78 16.28 2.68
C ILE A 21 -3.65 15.10 2.24
N MET A 22 -4.46 15.25 1.20
CA MET A 22 -5.33 14.16 0.70
C MET A 22 -4.52 12.93 0.28
N GLY A 23 -3.36 13.10 -0.37
CA GLY A 23 -2.49 12.00 -0.77
C GLY A 23 -1.86 11.25 0.41
N VAL A 24 -1.35 11.99 1.40
CA VAL A 24 -0.76 11.40 2.62
C VAL A 24 -1.82 10.72 3.47
N LEU A 25 -2.98 11.38 3.66
CA LEU A 25 -4.11 10.78 4.37
C LEU A 25 -4.62 9.53 3.66
N THR A 26 -4.81 9.55 2.35
CA THR A 26 -5.26 8.37 1.60
C THR A 26 -4.27 7.21 1.70
N ASN A 27 -2.97 7.48 1.64
CA ASN A 27 -1.94 6.45 1.82
C ASN A 27 -1.83 5.96 3.27
N GLY A 28 -1.98 6.84 4.25
CA GLY A 28 -1.97 6.52 5.68
C GLY A 28 -3.20 5.71 6.10
N ILE A 29 -4.40 6.22 5.77
CA ILE A 29 -5.69 5.56 5.98
C ILE A 29 -5.77 4.28 5.16
N GLY A 30 -5.30 4.28 3.92
CA GLY A 30 -5.24 3.08 3.09
C GLY A 30 -4.42 1.96 3.74
N ARG A 31 -3.25 2.29 4.32
CA ARG A 31 -2.45 1.34 5.11
C ARG A 31 -3.14 0.94 6.42
N ALA A 32 -3.77 1.86 7.13
CA ALA A 32 -4.44 1.57 8.40
C ALA A 32 -5.70 0.71 8.23
N VAL A 33 -6.55 1.03 7.24
CA VAL A 33 -7.85 0.39 6.97
C VAL A 33 -7.68 -0.88 6.14
N PHE A 34 -6.83 -0.87 5.10
CA PHE A 34 -6.66 -2.01 4.18
C PHE A 34 -5.34 -2.78 4.37
N GLY A 35 -4.34 -2.23 5.05
CA GLY A 35 -3.02 -2.86 5.20
C GLY A 35 -2.96 -4.04 6.18
N GLY A 36 -3.91 -4.15 7.12
CA GLY A 36 -3.99 -5.28 8.05
C GLY A 36 -4.70 -6.51 7.49
N LYS A 37 -5.76 -6.31 6.69
CA LYS A 37 -6.65 -7.39 6.23
C LYS A 37 -6.13 -8.12 4.98
N ASN A 38 -5.46 -7.41 4.06
CA ASN A 38 -5.01 -8.00 2.80
C ASN A 38 -3.65 -8.69 2.88
N LYS A 39 -2.76 -8.33 3.82
CA LYS A 39 -1.47 -9.03 3.98
C LYS A 39 -1.64 -10.52 4.26
N LYS A 40 -2.62 -10.90 5.07
CA LYS A 40 -2.90 -12.32 5.37
C LYS A 40 -3.57 -13.06 4.21
N HIS A 41 -4.32 -12.35 3.36
CA HIS A 41 -5.01 -12.98 2.23
C HIS A 41 -4.03 -13.39 1.12
N PHE A 42 -3.08 -12.51 0.78
CA PHE A 42 -2.02 -12.85 -0.18
C PHE A 42 -1.04 -13.86 0.39
N VAL A 43 -0.59 -13.72 1.64
CA VAL A 43 0.31 -14.70 2.27
C VAL A 43 -0.37 -16.07 2.43
N GLY A 44 -1.66 -16.11 2.80
CA GLY A 44 -2.43 -17.35 2.92
C GLY A 44 -2.64 -18.05 1.58
N GLN A 45 -2.88 -17.30 0.49
CA GLN A 45 -2.97 -17.88 -0.85
C GLN A 45 -1.61 -18.34 -1.38
N SER A 46 -0.54 -17.57 -1.18
CA SER A 46 0.81 -17.99 -1.52
C SER A 46 1.23 -19.24 -0.73
N ALA A 47 0.86 -19.34 0.56
CA ALA A 47 1.10 -20.52 1.38
C ALA A 47 0.31 -21.75 0.90
N LYS A 48 -0.95 -21.59 0.49
CA LYS A 48 -1.74 -22.66 -0.14
C LYS A 48 -1.13 -23.13 -1.46
N MET A 49 -0.65 -22.20 -2.29
CA MET A 49 0.03 -22.53 -3.55
C MET A 49 1.35 -23.29 -3.29
N GLN A 50 2.17 -22.82 -2.36
CA GLN A 50 3.44 -23.44 -1.98
C GLN A 50 3.25 -24.83 -1.36
N THR A 51 2.23 -25.02 -0.52
CA THR A 51 1.92 -26.34 0.08
C THR A 51 1.41 -27.33 -0.97
N GLY A 52 0.59 -26.88 -1.92
CA GLY A 52 0.18 -27.71 -3.08
C GLY A 52 1.37 -28.11 -3.96
N TRP A 53 2.27 -27.17 -4.25
CA TRP A 53 3.46 -27.42 -5.08
C TRP A 53 4.47 -28.37 -4.41
N ASN A 54 4.69 -28.21 -3.10
CA ASN A 54 5.53 -29.13 -2.33
C ASN A 54 5.00 -30.58 -2.37
N LYS A 55 3.69 -30.76 -2.49
CA LYS A 55 3.04 -32.06 -2.54
C LYS A 55 3.19 -32.77 -3.90
N VAL A 56 3.35 -32.02 -5.00
CA VAL A 56 3.42 -32.58 -6.37
C VAL A 56 4.82 -32.56 -6.98
N GLY A 57 5.75 -31.75 -6.47
CA GLY A 57 7.10 -31.64 -7.03
C GLY A 57 8.21 -31.24 -6.04
N GLY A 58 7.91 -31.07 -4.75
CA GLY A 58 8.87 -30.63 -3.73
C GLY A 58 9.57 -31.76 -2.98
N GLN A 59 9.75 -32.94 -3.58
CA GLN A 59 10.58 -33.96 -2.97
C GLN A 59 12.02 -33.46 -2.94
N LYS A 60 12.48 -33.02 -1.76
CA LYS A 60 13.92 -32.96 -1.49
C LYS A 60 14.43 -34.38 -1.66
N LYS A 61 15.13 -34.63 -2.77
CA LYS A 61 15.99 -35.80 -2.92
C LYS A 61 16.83 -35.86 -1.65
N LYS A 62 16.51 -36.80 -0.74
CA LYS A 62 17.44 -37.16 0.33
C LYS A 62 18.70 -37.58 -0.41
N SER A 63 19.72 -36.73 -0.38
CA SER A 63 21.08 -37.16 -0.66
C SER A 63 21.46 -38.08 0.50
N THR A 64 21.00 -39.32 0.41
CA THR A 64 21.65 -40.42 1.08
C THR A 64 22.67 -40.92 0.07
N LEU A 65 23.93 -41.00 0.51
CA LEU A 65 25.17 -41.26 -0.22
C LEU A 65 25.89 -39.98 -0.67
#